data_AF-A0A350WYQ0-F1
#
_entry.id   AF-A0A350WYQ0-F1
#
_cell.length_a   1.000
_cell.length_b   1.000
_cell.length_c   1.000
_cell.angle_alpha   90.00
_cell.angle_beta   90.00
_cell.angle_gamma   90.00
#
_symmetry.space_group_name_H-M   'P 1'
#
loop_
_entity.id
_entity.type
_entity.pdbx_description
1 polymer ?
#
loop_
_entity_poly.entity_id
_entity_poly.type
_entity_poly.pdbx_seq_one_letter_code
_entity_poly.pdbx_strand_id
1 'polypeptide(L)' 'MEWTKEQRYRKLEEATTEEIKDLTAKVNQCPYRQKFHIQPNTGLLNDPNGFSYFNGEYHMFY' A
#
# COMPACT_ATOMS: atom_id res chain seq x y z
N MET A 1 -10.93 -5.51 -15.19
CA MET A 1 -10.98 -4.15 -15.75
C MET A 1 -9.54 -3.67 -15.83
N GLU A 2 -9.03 -3.37 -17.02
CA GLU A 2 -7.67 -2.88 -17.17
C GLU A 2 -7.62 -1.38 -16.91
N TRP A 3 -6.60 -0.93 -16.18
CA TRP A 3 -6.40 0.49 -15.92
C TRP A 3 -5.75 1.17 -17.13
N THR A 4 -6.29 2.33 -17.53
CA THR A 4 -5.63 3.17 -18.54
C THR A 4 -4.30 3.69 -18.02
N LYS A 5 -3.48 4.27 -18.90
CA LYS A 5 -2.25 4.94 -18.49
C LYS A 5 -2.59 6.15 -17.62
N GLU A 6 -3.58 6.98 -17.98
CA GLU A 6 -3.94 8.13 -17.13
C GLU A 6 -4.39 7.69 -15.74
N GLN A 7 -5.19 6.62 -15.63
CA GLN A 7 -5.64 6.12 -14.33
C GLN A 7 -4.48 5.66 -13.44
N ARG A 8 -3.46 4.98 -14.01
CA ARG A 8 -2.29 4.51 -13.26
C ARG A 8 -1.37 5.63 -12.79
N TYR A 9 -1.30 6.72 -13.55
CA TYR A 9 -0.44 7.86 -13.28
C TYR A 9 -1.21 9.08 -12.74
N ARG A 10 -2.47 8.91 -12.34
CA ARG A 10 -3.24 9.90 -11.58
C ARG A 10 -2.48 10.21 -10.29
N LYS A 11 -2.44 11.48 -9.90
CA LYS A 11 -1.72 11.91 -8.70
C LYS A 11 -2.44 11.43 -7.44
N LEU A 12 -1.67 11.24 -6.36
CA LEU A 12 -2.26 10.82 -5.08
C LEU A 12 -3.11 11.94 -4.46
N GLU A 13 -2.74 13.20 -4.69
CA GLU A 13 -3.48 14.38 -4.22
C GLU A 13 -4.85 14.52 -4.88
N GLU A 14 -5.08 13.84 -6.00
CA GLU A 14 -6.37 13.78 -6.70
C GLU A 14 -7.29 12.70 -6.11
N ALA A 15 -6.79 11.83 -5.23
CA ALA A 15 -7.61 10.86 -4.51
C ALA A 15 -8.32 11.53 -3.34
N THR A 16 -9.63 11.31 -3.24
CA THR A 16 -10.42 11.82 -2.10
C THR A 16 -10.10 11.04 -0.82
N THR A 17 -10.31 11.66 0.34
CA THR A 17 -10.14 10.97 1.63
C THR A 17 -11.08 9.78 1.75
N GLU A 18 -12.31 9.90 1.24
CA GLU A 18 -13.31 8.83 1.18
C GLU A 18 -12.81 7.65 0.34
N GLU A 19 -12.24 7.90 -0.84
CA GLU A 19 -11.68 6.85 -1.70
C GLU A 19 -10.60 6.03 -0.97
N ILE A 20 -9.67 6.70 -0.30
CA ILE A 20 -8.60 6.04 0.47
C ILE A 20 -9.18 5.25 1.66
N LYS A 21 -10.20 5.80 2.33
CA LYS A 21 -10.87 5.14 3.45
C LYS A 21 -11.59 3.87 2.99
N ASP A 22 -12.28 3.92 1.85
CA ASP A 22 -12.98 2.78 1.27
C ASP A 22 -12.01 1.67 0.84
N LEU A 23 -10.88 2.04 0.23
CA LEU A 23 -9.81 1.08 -0.09
C LEU A 23 -9.24 0.43 1.17
N THR A 24 -9.06 1.19 2.24
CA THR A 24 -8.55 0.69 3.53
C THR A 24 -9.55 -0.28 4.17
N ALA A 25 -10.83 0.08 4.18
CA ALA A 25 -11.89 -0.80 4.69
C ALA A 25 -11.95 -2.11 3.91
N LYS A 26 -11.85 -2.04 2.57
CA LYS A 26 -11.83 -3.22 1.70
C LYS A 26 -10.64 -4.15 1.99
N VAL A 27 -9.45 -3.60 2.18
CA VAL A 27 -8.26 -4.39 2.53
C VAL A 27 -8.40 -5.04 3.91
N ASN A 28 -8.89 -4.30 4.91
CA ASN A 28 -9.05 -4.81 6.27
C ASN A 28 -10.12 -5.90 6.40
N GLN A 29 -11.14 -5.88 5.54
CA GLN A 29 -12.19 -6.91 5.50
C GLN A 29 -11.82 -8.11 4.61
N CYS A 30 -10.67 -8.08 3.93
CA CYS A 30 -10.26 -9.15 3.04
C CYS A 30 -9.97 -10.44 3.83
N PRO A 31 -10.65 -11.57 3.55
CA PRO A 31 -10.41 -12.83 4.26
C PRO A 31 -9.00 -13.39 4.02
N TYR A 32 -8.30 -12.91 2.98
CA TYR A 32 -6.92 -13.28 2.63
C TYR A 32 -5.87 -12.29 3.18
N ARG A 33 -6.25 -11.33 4.03
CA ARG A 33 -5.30 -10.39 4.67
C ARG A 33 -4.34 -11.17 5.57
N GLN A 34 -3.03 -10.97 5.38
CA GLN A 34 -2.02 -11.64 6.18
C GLN A 34 -1.98 -11.09 7.60
N LYS A 35 -1.64 -11.93 8.58
CA LYS A 35 -1.54 -11.53 10.00
C LYS A 35 -0.12 -11.41 10.53
N PHE A 36 0.84 -12.06 9.86
CA PHE A 36 2.24 -12.16 10.30
C PHE A 36 3.26 -11.64 9.27
N HIS A 37 2.80 -11.19 8.10
CA HIS A 37 3.66 -10.66 7.04
C HIS A 37 3.33 -9.19 6.78
N ILE A 38 4.37 -8.43 6.42
CA ILE A 38 4.24 -7.06 5.94
C ILE A 38 3.39 -7.06 4.67
N GLN A 39 2.45 -6.13 4.61
CA GLN A 39 1.62 -5.85 3.44
C GLN A 39 1.09 -4.41 3.56
N PRO A 40 0.59 -3.79 2.48
CA PRO A 40 0.27 -2.38 2.52
C PRO A 40 -1.07 -2.13 3.23
N ASN A 41 -1.32 -0.89 3.64
CA ASN A 41 -2.61 -0.48 4.19
C ASN A 41 -3.70 -0.49 3.10
N THR A 42 -3.33 -0.07 1.88
CA THR A 42 -4.14 -0.12 0.66
C THR A 42 -3.27 -0.33 -0.57
N GLY A 43 -3.87 -0.67 -1.70
CA GLY A 43 -3.17 -0.71 -2.98
C GLY A 43 -2.23 -1.91 -3.14
N LEU A 44 -1.15 -1.70 -3.89
CA LEU A 44 -0.18 -2.72 -4.28
C LEU A 44 1.14 -2.52 -3.53
N LEU A 45 1.71 -3.62 -3.05
CA LEU A 45 3.05 -3.68 -2.49
C LEU A 45 3.96 -4.45 -3.44
N ASN A 46 5.13 -3.90 -3.72
CA ASN A 46 6.14 -4.48 -4.61
C ASN A 46 7.49 -4.63 -3.89
N ASP A 47 8.59 -4.26 -4.55
CA ASP A 47 9.95 -4.55 -4.12
C ASP A 47 10.29 -3.90 -2.78
N PRO A 48 10.93 -4.62 -1.85
CA PRO A 48 11.46 -4.00 -0.64
C PRO A 48 12.59 -3.03 -1.01
N ASN A 49 12.62 -1.88 -0.34
CA ASN A 49 13.65 -0.87 -0.50
C ASN A 49 14.32 -0.55 0.84
N GLY A 50 15.60 -0.18 0.81
CA GLY A 50 16.31 0.34 1.97
C GLY A 50 16.36 -0.58 3.20
N PHE A 51 16.30 -1.92 3.00
CA PHE A 51 16.41 -2.84 4.12
C PHE A 51 17.79 -2.73 4.77
N SER A 52 17.82 -2.22 5.99
CA SER A 52 19.05 -1.77 6.65
C SER A 52 18.91 -1.78 8.17
N TYR A 53 20.03 -1.78 8.88
CA TYR A 53 20.07 -1.58 10.32
C TYR A 53 20.59 -0.17 10.62
N PHE A 54 19.80 0.62 11.35
CA PHE A 54 20.12 2.01 11.66
C PHE A 54 19.53 2.40 13.02
N ASN A 55 20.25 3.23 13.77
CA ASN A 55 19.83 3.75 15.08
C ASN A 55 19.28 2.70 16.08
N GLY A 56 19.85 1.49 16.07
CA GLY A 56 19.47 0.42 16.99
C GLY A 56 18.34 -0.50 16.51
N GLU A 57 17.80 -0.31 15.30
CA GLU A 57 16.67 -1.08 14.78
C GLU A 57 16.85 -1.47 13.31
N TYR A 58 16.10 -2.48 12.87
CA TYR A 58 15.97 -2.82 11.45
C TYR A 58 14.89 -1.96 10.80
N HIS A 59 15.23 -1.31 9.69
CA HIS A 59 14.34 -0.50 8.88
C HIS A 59 14.12 -1.17 7.53
N MET A 60 12.89 -1.18 7.04
CA MET A 60 12.54 -1.64 5.70
C MET A 60 11.47 -0.72 5.12
N PHE A 61 11.67 -0.33 3.86
CA PHE A 61 10.77 0.54 3.10
C PHE A 61 10.13 -0.24 1.97
N TYR A 62 9.00 0.28 1.50
CA TYR A 62 8.23 -0.20 0.38
C TYR A 62 7.16 0.82 -0.01
#